data_AF-A0A951C0N4-F1
#
_entry.id   AF-A0A951C0N4-F1
#
_cell.length_a   1.000
_cell.length_b   1.000
_cell.length_c   1.000
_cell.angle_alpha   90.00
_cell.angle_beta   90.00
_cell.angle_gamma   90.00
#
_symmetry.space_group_name_H-M   'P 1'
#
loop_
_entity.id
_entity.type
_entity.pdbx_description
1 polymer ?
#
loop_
_entity_poly.entity_id
_entity_poly.type
_entity_poly.pdbx_seq_one_letter_code
_entity_poly.pdbx_strand_id
1 'polypeptide(L)'
;MTVFVRAGAPSLLRVTSHVENLAQSACKRASGDKLWCGACHDPHIVPAASEKAAYFRSKCLGCHQTSDCRGALPPREANGDNCVACHMPRNPTSDVEHVVFTDHSIRRRPTQSAGSPAANAELVPFEGGPASTRDLGLAYAMLGSREQNTAYIERAFHLLQEAAASGTADAPALAYLAEFYRGRKDDAHALPIYEQAWRLDPTRSAVVAALGAYQMQYGHLEQAIRFWNQALAINPTLLLVRVNLATALLRTGRPDQARATLQKALEFNPTFEPARELLNRTASK
;
A
#
# COMPACT_ATOMS: atom_id res chain seq x y z
N MET A 1 -14.49 -1.85 3.11
CA MET A 1 -13.03 -1.67 2.93
C MET A 1 -12.66 -0.31 3.45
N THR A 2 -11.92 -0.25 4.56
CA THR A 2 -11.52 1.00 5.20
C THR A 2 -10.16 1.43 4.64
N VAL A 3 -10.07 2.70 4.23
CA VAL A 3 -8.80 3.29 3.78
C VAL A 3 -8.15 3.96 4.98
N PHE A 4 -6.85 3.73 5.17
CA PHE A 4 -6.09 4.36 6.24
C PHE A 4 -5.07 5.34 5.66
N VAL A 5 -4.93 6.48 6.31
CA VAL A 5 -3.93 7.51 6.00
C VAL A 5 -3.09 7.79 7.22
N ARG A 6 -1.87 8.31 7.03
CA ARG A 6 -1.08 8.80 8.16
C ARG A 6 -1.75 10.00 8.81
N ALA A 7 -1.76 10.03 10.13
CA ALA A 7 -2.17 11.17 10.92
C ALA A 7 -1.22 12.35 10.66
N GLY A 8 -1.80 13.55 10.55
CA GLY A 8 -1.08 14.77 10.17
C GLY A 8 -1.13 15.05 8.68
N ALA A 9 -0.81 16.29 8.30
CA ALA A 9 -0.84 16.71 6.91
C ALA A 9 0.38 16.13 6.15
N PRO A 10 0.20 15.53 4.96
CA PRO A 10 1.32 15.07 4.15
C PRO A 10 2.19 16.28 3.76
N SER A 11 3.52 16.17 3.95
CA SER A 11 4.46 17.24 3.60
C SER A 11 4.77 17.33 2.12
N LEU A 12 4.64 16.21 1.40
CA LEU A 12 4.95 16.10 -0.01
C LEU A 12 3.69 15.75 -0.78
N LEU A 13 3.40 16.55 -1.80
CA LEU A 13 2.28 16.33 -2.70
C LEU A 13 2.56 15.05 -3.51
N ARG A 14 1.61 14.11 -3.49
CA ARG A 14 1.58 12.99 -4.42
C ARG A 14 0.50 13.23 -5.45
N VAL A 15 0.62 12.65 -6.64
CA VAL A 15 -0.44 12.74 -7.65
C VAL A 15 -1.76 12.20 -7.06
N THR A 16 -1.68 11.14 -6.27
CA THR A 16 -2.86 10.49 -5.65
C THR A 16 -3.34 11.14 -4.36
N SER A 17 -2.56 12.01 -3.71
CA SER A 17 -2.93 12.59 -2.40
C SER A 17 -3.85 13.81 -2.49
N HIS A 18 -4.26 14.25 -3.69
CA HIS A 18 -5.08 15.45 -3.84
C HIS A 18 -6.46 15.31 -3.17
N VAL A 19 -7.08 14.13 -3.22
CA VAL A 19 -8.36 13.87 -2.53
C VAL A 19 -8.16 13.94 -1.01
N GLU A 20 -7.07 13.37 -0.51
CA GLU A 20 -6.72 13.40 0.92
C GLU A 20 -6.46 14.83 1.39
N ASN A 21 -5.71 15.62 0.59
CA ASN A 21 -5.44 17.03 0.87
C ASN A 21 -6.74 17.83 0.94
N LEU A 22 -7.67 17.60 0.01
CA LEU A 22 -8.99 18.23 0.06
C LEU A 22 -9.72 17.85 1.34
N ALA A 23 -9.85 16.55 1.65
CA ALA A 23 -10.49 16.03 2.86
C ALA A 23 -9.91 16.62 4.15
N GLN A 24 -8.59 16.80 4.19
CA GLN A 24 -7.87 17.38 5.33
C GLN A 24 -7.87 18.91 5.36
N SER A 25 -8.35 19.59 4.31
CA SER A 25 -8.42 21.06 4.31
C SER A 25 -9.41 21.56 5.38
N ALA A 26 -9.09 22.69 6.01
CA ALA A 26 -10.01 23.32 6.96
C ALA A 26 -11.35 23.67 6.29
N CYS A 27 -11.31 24.06 5.01
CA CYS A 27 -12.47 24.38 4.20
C CYS A 27 -13.41 23.17 4.04
N LYS A 28 -12.88 22.00 3.68
CA LYS A 28 -13.66 20.75 3.52
C LYS A 28 -14.23 20.29 4.84
N ARG A 29 -13.42 20.26 5.91
CA ARG A 29 -13.90 19.88 7.25
C ARG A 29 -15.02 20.80 7.75
N ALA A 30 -14.93 22.10 7.49
CA ALA A 30 -15.98 23.05 7.87
C ALA A 30 -17.24 22.96 6.99
N SER A 31 -17.08 22.66 5.69
CA SER A 31 -18.18 22.66 4.72
C SER A 31 -18.89 21.31 4.58
N GLY A 32 -18.28 20.23 5.06
CA GLY A 32 -18.80 18.86 4.91
C GLY A 32 -18.98 18.49 3.42
N ASP A 33 -20.12 17.91 3.08
CA ASP A 33 -20.42 17.44 1.72
C ASP A 33 -20.66 18.56 0.70
N LYS A 34 -20.83 19.80 1.15
CA LYS A 34 -20.98 20.96 0.24
C LYS A 34 -19.72 21.22 -0.58
N LEU A 35 -18.54 20.84 -0.07
CA LEU A 35 -17.28 20.95 -0.79
C LEU A 35 -16.81 19.56 -1.24
N TRP A 36 -16.71 19.34 -2.54
CA TRP A 36 -16.16 18.12 -3.14
C TRP A 36 -15.55 18.49 -4.50
N CYS A 37 -14.91 17.55 -5.21
CA CYS A 37 -14.19 17.87 -6.46
C CYS A 37 -15.06 18.61 -7.48
N GLY A 38 -16.33 18.22 -7.63
CA GLY A 38 -17.29 18.84 -8.54
C GLY A 38 -17.86 20.18 -8.09
N ALA A 39 -17.60 20.61 -6.85
CA ALA A 39 -17.91 21.98 -6.43
C ALA A 39 -17.01 23.00 -7.15
N CYS A 40 -15.82 22.56 -7.59
CA CYS A 40 -14.84 23.40 -8.29
C CYS A 40 -14.68 23.02 -9.76
N HIS A 41 -14.74 21.72 -10.08
CA HIS A 41 -14.54 21.19 -11.43
C HIS A 41 -15.86 20.77 -12.08
N ASP A 42 -16.00 21.06 -13.37
CA ASP A 42 -17.05 20.48 -14.20
C ASP A 42 -16.38 19.53 -15.20
N PRO A 43 -16.68 18.22 -15.18
CA PRO A 43 -16.05 17.27 -16.10
C PRO A 43 -16.44 17.50 -17.57
N HIS A 44 -17.51 18.27 -17.84
CA HIS A 44 -17.94 18.59 -19.21
C HIS A 44 -17.39 19.93 -19.71
N ILE A 45 -16.79 20.75 -18.84
CA ILE A 45 -16.34 22.10 -19.18
C ILE A 45 -14.90 22.30 -18.71
N VAL A 46 -14.00 22.53 -19.66
CA VAL A 46 -12.62 22.95 -19.39
C VAL A 46 -12.49 24.44 -19.71
N PRO A 47 -12.39 25.33 -18.70
CA PRO A 47 -12.29 26.77 -18.94
C PRO A 47 -11.00 27.11 -19.70
N ALA A 48 -11.09 28.10 -20.61
CA ALA A 48 -9.95 28.58 -21.37
C ALA A 48 -8.87 29.16 -20.44
N ALA A 49 -7.61 29.17 -20.88
CA ALA A 49 -6.49 29.59 -20.03
C ALA A 49 -6.66 31.01 -19.45
N SER A 50 -7.21 31.94 -20.23
CA SER A 50 -7.53 33.32 -19.83
C SER A 50 -8.66 33.42 -18.81
N GLU A 51 -9.57 32.45 -18.78
CA GLU A 51 -10.79 32.48 -17.96
C GLU A 51 -10.62 31.72 -16.64
N LYS A 52 -9.62 30.84 -16.53
CA LYS A 52 -9.38 29.97 -15.36
C LYS A 52 -9.38 30.72 -14.03
N ALA A 53 -8.70 31.86 -13.96
CA ALA A 53 -8.59 32.64 -12.73
C ALA A 53 -9.98 33.12 -12.26
N ALA A 54 -10.75 33.73 -13.16
CA ALA A 54 -12.10 34.20 -12.86
C ALA A 54 -13.07 33.04 -12.55
N TYR A 55 -13.00 31.96 -13.34
CA TYR A 55 -13.80 30.75 -13.15
C TYR A 55 -13.61 30.16 -11.73
N PHE A 56 -12.38 29.84 -11.33
CA PHE A 56 -12.14 29.26 -10.00
C PHE A 56 -12.38 30.26 -8.87
N ARG A 57 -12.08 31.56 -9.07
CA ARG A 57 -12.41 32.62 -8.11
C ARG A 57 -13.91 32.65 -7.81
N SER A 58 -14.77 32.54 -8.83
CA SER A 58 -16.22 32.50 -8.64
C SER A 58 -16.69 31.36 -7.74
N LYS A 59 -16.03 30.19 -7.81
CA LYS A 59 -16.34 29.04 -6.95
C LYS A 59 -16.00 29.35 -5.50
N CYS A 60 -14.84 29.97 -5.24
CA CYS A 60 -14.44 30.41 -3.90
C CYS A 60 -15.43 31.45 -3.33
N LEU A 61 -15.88 32.40 -4.15
CA LEU A 61 -16.81 33.44 -3.75
C LEU A 61 -18.25 32.95 -3.50
N GLY A 62 -18.55 31.69 -3.84
CA GLY A 62 -19.81 31.06 -3.43
C GLY A 62 -19.94 30.90 -1.90
N CYS A 63 -18.81 30.89 -1.18
CA CYS A 63 -18.77 30.77 0.29
C CYS A 63 -17.99 31.90 0.98
N HIS A 64 -17.21 32.69 0.24
CA HIS A 64 -16.33 33.74 0.76
C HIS A 64 -16.68 35.11 0.20
N GLN A 65 -16.29 36.15 0.93
CA GLN A 65 -16.31 37.53 0.44
C GLN A 65 -14.89 37.97 0.06
N THR A 66 -14.77 38.91 -0.89
CA THR A 66 -13.45 39.45 -1.30
C THR A 66 -12.71 40.13 -0.13
N SER A 67 -13.47 40.65 0.85
CA SER A 67 -12.98 41.21 2.11
C SER A 67 -12.34 40.18 3.05
N ASP A 68 -12.61 38.88 2.89
CA ASP A 68 -12.00 37.83 3.72
C ASP A 68 -10.50 37.65 3.42
N CYS A 69 -10.07 38.05 2.22
CA CYS A 69 -8.68 37.91 1.79
C CYS A 69 -7.81 39.00 2.43
N ARG A 70 -6.92 38.56 3.33
CA ARG A 70 -5.96 39.43 4.05
C ARG A 70 -4.66 39.69 3.26
N GLY A 71 -4.59 39.31 1.99
CA GLY A 71 -3.46 39.65 1.13
C GLY A 71 -3.43 41.15 0.82
N ALA A 72 -2.23 41.72 0.69
CA ALA A 72 -2.08 43.12 0.30
C ALA A 72 -2.70 43.37 -1.11
N LEU A 73 -3.34 44.52 -1.31
CA LEU A 73 -4.06 44.84 -2.55
C LEU A 73 -3.14 44.86 -3.79
N PRO A 74 -1.98 45.54 -3.80
CA PRO A 74 -1.19 45.63 -5.04
C PRO A 74 -0.71 44.26 -5.57
N PRO A 75 -0.22 43.32 -4.73
CA PRO A 75 0.08 41.96 -5.17
C PRO A 75 -1.13 41.14 -5.65
N ARG A 76 -2.31 41.37 -5.07
CA ARG A 76 -3.55 40.67 -5.45
C ARG A 76 -4.05 41.10 -6.82
N GLU A 77 -4.11 42.41 -7.05
CA GLU A 77 -4.56 42.99 -8.32
C GLU A 77 -3.61 42.62 -9.46
N ALA A 78 -2.29 42.68 -9.22
CA ALA A 78 -1.29 42.26 -10.20
C ALA A 78 -1.41 40.78 -10.62
N ASN A 79 -1.98 39.93 -9.75
CA ASN A 79 -2.23 38.52 -10.04
C ASN A 79 -3.69 38.25 -10.48
N GLY A 80 -4.45 39.29 -10.85
CA GLY A 80 -5.84 39.18 -11.29
C GLY A 80 -6.78 38.60 -10.24
N ASP A 81 -6.47 38.81 -8.95
CA ASP A 81 -7.26 38.32 -7.83
C ASP A 81 -7.45 36.78 -7.85
N ASN A 82 -6.47 36.07 -8.42
CA ASN A 82 -6.47 34.63 -8.63
C ASN A 82 -6.27 33.86 -7.30
N CYS A 83 -7.37 33.48 -6.65
CA CYS A 83 -7.35 32.77 -5.38
C CYS A 83 -6.53 31.47 -5.42
N VAL A 84 -6.65 30.70 -6.51
CA VAL A 84 -5.98 29.38 -6.60
C VAL A 84 -4.47 29.50 -6.75
N ALA A 85 -3.94 30.61 -7.29
CA ALA A 85 -2.50 30.82 -7.36
C ALA A 85 -1.83 30.88 -5.97
N CYS A 86 -2.52 31.41 -4.96
CA CYS A 86 -2.00 31.50 -3.59
C CYS A 86 -2.47 30.33 -2.70
N HIS A 87 -3.74 29.96 -2.80
CA HIS A 87 -4.37 29.01 -1.88
C HIS A 87 -4.30 27.55 -2.36
N MET A 88 -4.04 27.31 -3.65
CA MET A 88 -3.90 25.98 -4.26
C MET A 88 -2.69 25.94 -5.22
N PRO A 89 -1.47 26.19 -4.71
CA PRO A 89 -0.29 26.28 -5.56
C PRO A 89 0.01 24.95 -6.27
N ARG A 90 0.65 25.05 -7.43
CA ARG A 90 1.19 23.87 -8.13
C ARG A 90 2.58 23.55 -7.58
N ASN A 91 2.76 22.33 -7.12
CA ASN A 91 4.04 21.86 -6.57
C ASN A 91 4.50 20.59 -7.30
N PRO A 92 5.82 20.34 -7.37
CA PRO A 92 6.35 19.04 -7.80
C PRO A 92 5.79 17.89 -6.96
N THR A 93 5.58 16.74 -7.59
CA THR A 93 5.11 15.54 -6.89
C THR A 93 6.26 14.65 -6.45
N SER A 94 6.11 13.98 -5.30
CA SER A 94 7.15 13.06 -4.77
C SER A 94 7.14 11.67 -5.38
N ASP A 95 6.05 11.27 -6.04
CA ASP A 95 5.82 9.91 -6.54
C ASP A 95 5.90 9.78 -8.07
N VAL A 96 5.95 10.91 -8.78
CA VAL A 96 6.13 10.95 -10.24
C VAL A 96 7.10 12.07 -10.59
N GLU A 97 8.21 11.71 -11.24
CA GLU A 97 9.21 12.66 -11.70
C GLU A 97 8.65 13.56 -12.80
N HIS A 98 9.13 14.81 -12.85
CA HIS A 98 8.75 15.81 -13.85
C HIS A 98 7.25 16.15 -13.92
N VAL A 99 6.48 15.82 -12.87
CA VAL A 99 5.06 16.17 -12.76
C VAL A 99 4.86 17.24 -11.70
N VAL A 100 4.11 18.29 -12.05
CA VAL A 100 3.61 19.31 -11.12
C VAL A 100 2.10 19.19 -10.99
N PHE A 101 1.62 19.15 -9.76
CA PHE A 101 0.21 18.95 -9.46
C PHE A 101 -0.34 20.05 -8.55
N THR A 102 -1.64 20.31 -8.64
CA THR A 102 -2.30 21.32 -7.80
C THR A 102 -2.50 20.78 -6.38
N ASP A 103 -2.03 21.51 -5.37
CA ASP A 103 -2.26 21.16 -3.98
C ASP A 103 -3.69 21.53 -3.56
N HIS A 104 -4.51 20.51 -3.30
CA HIS A 104 -5.91 20.67 -2.92
C HIS A 104 -6.11 20.88 -1.39
N SER A 105 -5.06 21.22 -0.64
CA SER A 105 -5.15 21.52 0.80
C SER A 105 -5.79 22.88 1.11
N ILE A 106 -6.00 23.74 0.11
CA ILE A 106 -6.65 25.07 0.21
C ILE A 106 -6.07 25.88 1.39
N ARG A 107 -4.78 26.20 1.30
CA ARG A 107 -4.02 26.76 2.44
C ARG A 107 -4.48 28.17 2.76
N ARG A 108 -4.98 28.43 3.97
CA ARG A 108 -5.29 29.81 4.42
C ARG A 108 -4.04 30.72 4.45
N ARG A 109 -2.86 30.14 4.76
CA ARG A 109 -1.56 30.82 4.77
C ARG A 109 -0.61 30.14 3.78
N PRO A 110 -0.37 30.71 2.59
CA PRO A 110 0.41 30.06 1.52
C PRO A 110 1.84 29.68 1.92
N THR A 111 2.46 30.46 2.81
CA THR A 111 3.87 30.35 3.20
C THR A 111 4.15 29.34 4.31
N GLN A 112 3.12 28.77 4.96
CA GLN A 112 3.31 27.70 5.93
C GLN A 112 3.35 26.36 5.20
N SER A 113 4.51 25.71 5.17
CA SER A 113 4.58 24.30 4.77
C SER A 113 3.96 23.44 5.87
N ALA A 114 3.19 22.43 5.48
CA ALA A 114 2.87 21.34 6.38
C ALA A 114 4.19 20.64 6.74
N GLY A 115 4.46 20.46 8.04
CA GLY A 115 5.58 19.64 8.49
C GLY A 115 5.46 18.21 7.96
N SER A 116 6.58 17.52 7.79
CA SER A 116 6.55 16.10 7.43
C SER A 116 5.84 15.28 8.49
N PRO A 117 4.90 14.39 8.11
CA PRO A 117 4.41 13.38 9.04
C PRO A 117 5.61 12.69 9.66
N ALA A 118 5.55 12.46 10.98
CA ALA A 118 6.57 11.69 11.66
C ALA A 118 6.74 10.34 10.93
N ALA A 119 7.97 9.83 10.87
CA ALA A 119 8.27 8.54 10.22
C ALA A 119 7.35 7.39 10.73
N ASN A 120 6.89 7.51 11.97
CA ASN A 120 6.01 6.55 12.65
C ASN A 120 4.62 7.13 12.99
N ALA A 121 4.14 8.07 12.17
CA ALA A 121 2.81 8.64 12.29
C ALA A 121 1.74 7.55 12.43
N GLU A 122 0.77 7.79 13.30
CA GLU A 122 -0.36 6.88 13.49
C GLU A 122 -1.17 6.74 12.19
N LEU A 123 -1.72 5.56 11.92
CA LEU A 123 -2.68 5.38 10.84
C LEU A 123 -4.10 5.64 11.35
N VAL A 124 -4.81 6.53 10.67
CA VAL A 124 -6.20 6.88 10.99
C VAL A 124 -7.11 6.55 9.81
N PRO A 125 -8.38 6.19 10.07
CA PRO A 125 -9.35 5.94 9.00
C PRO A 125 -9.57 7.22 8.20
N PHE A 126 -9.51 7.10 6.88
CA PHE A 126 -9.84 8.19 5.98
C PHE A 126 -11.32 8.56 6.15
N GLU A 127 -11.60 9.86 6.33
CA GLU A 127 -12.94 10.42 6.58
C GLU A 127 -13.70 9.82 7.78
N GLY A 128 -12.99 9.25 8.75
CA GLY A 128 -13.61 8.75 9.99
C GLY A 128 -14.46 7.50 9.81
N GLY A 129 -14.23 6.72 8.73
CA GLY A 129 -14.87 5.43 8.54
C GLY A 129 -14.57 4.43 9.69
N PRO A 130 -15.39 3.37 9.83
CA PRO A 130 -15.17 2.37 10.87
C PRO A 130 -13.82 1.69 10.67
N ALA A 131 -13.06 1.50 11.75
CA ALA A 131 -11.82 0.75 11.74
C ALA A 131 -11.83 -0.32 12.82
N SER A 132 -11.88 -1.57 12.38
CA SER A 132 -11.66 -2.70 13.27
C SER A 132 -10.17 -2.85 13.61
N THR A 133 -9.86 -3.44 14.76
CA THR A 133 -8.49 -3.84 15.14
C THR A 133 -7.83 -4.65 14.01
N ARG A 134 -8.60 -5.57 13.39
CA ARG A 134 -8.17 -6.37 12.24
C ARG A 134 -7.74 -5.51 11.06
N ASP A 135 -8.56 -4.54 10.65
CA ASP A 135 -8.28 -3.69 9.49
C ASP A 135 -7.08 -2.78 9.73
N LEU A 136 -6.98 -2.20 10.92
CA LEU A 136 -5.84 -1.37 11.31
C LEU A 136 -4.55 -2.19 11.37
N GLY A 137 -4.61 -3.40 11.92
CA GLY A 137 -3.48 -4.34 11.97
C GLY A 137 -2.97 -4.69 10.57
N LEU A 138 -3.86 -4.97 9.62
CA LEU A 138 -3.49 -5.21 8.23
C LEU A 138 -2.92 -3.97 7.54
N ALA A 139 -3.47 -2.79 7.79
CA ALA A 139 -2.96 -1.54 7.24
C ALA A 139 -1.51 -1.29 7.69
N TYR A 140 -1.23 -1.46 8.99
CA TYR A 140 0.13 -1.39 9.50
C TYR A 140 1.03 -2.50 8.94
N ALA A 141 0.54 -3.73 8.77
CA ALA A 141 1.32 -4.83 8.22
C ALA A 141 1.76 -4.52 6.78
N MET A 142 0.83 -4.12 5.92
CA MET A 142 1.10 -3.78 4.52
C MET A 142 2.07 -2.60 4.40
N LEU A 143 1.83 -1.52 5.16
CA LEU A 143 2.68 -0.34 5.12
C LEU A 143 4.07 -0.63 5.69
N GLY A 144 4.13 -1.32 6.83
CA GLY A 144 5.37 -1.72 7.50
C GLY A 144 6.24 -2.60 6.60
N SER A 145 5.67 -3.60 5.93
CA SER A 145 6.40 -4.43 4.96
C SER A 145 6.90 -3.64 3.76
N ARG A 146 6.07 -2.75 3.18
CA ARG A 146 6.46 -1.95 2.01
C ARG A 146 7.60 -0.99 2.31
N GLU A 147 7.59 -0.40 3.50
CA GLU A 147 8.55 0.64 3.91
C GLU A 147 9.70 0.10 4.77
N GLN A 148 9.70 -1.21 5.05
CA GLN A 148 10.62 -1.85 5.99
C GLN A 148 10.64 -1.13 7.36
N ASN A 149 9.47 -0.67 7.82
CA ASN A 149 9.33 0.07 9.06
C ASN A 149 9.02 -0.88 10.22
N THR A 150 10.03 -1.14 11.05
CA THR A 150 9.93 -2.03 12.21
C THR A 150 8.87 -1.59 13.21
N ALA A 151 8.69 -0.29 13.45
CA ALA A 151 7.68 0.20 14.38
C ALA A 151 6.25 -0.11 13.91
N TYR A 152 5.99 -0.01 12.60
CA TYR A 152 4.70 -0.43 12.04
C TYR A 152 4.53 -1.95 12.05
N ILE A 153 5.60 -2.71 11.80
CA ILE A 153 5.57 -4.17 11.89
C ILE A 153 5.22 -4.63 13.31
N GLU A 154 5.80 -4.03 14.35
CA GLU A 154 5.47 -4.37 15.74
C GLU A 154 4.02 -3.98 16.10
N ARG A 155 3.55 -2.79 15.68
CA ARG A 155 2.14 -2.41 15.86
C ARG A 155 1.19 -3.38 15.16
N ALA A 156 1.50 -3.75 13.92
CA ALA A 156 0.74 -4.72 13.16
C ALA A 156 0.66 -6.06 13.88
N PHE A 157 1.80 -6.54 14.41
CA PHE A 157 1.86 -7.80 15.15
C PHE A 157 0.92 -7.78 16.35
N HIS A 158 0.97 -6.75 17.20
CA HIS A 158 0.10 -6.64 18.37
C HIS A 158 -1.40 -6.56 18.00
N LEU A 159 -1.76 -5.75 17.00
CA LEU A 159 -3.15 -5.61 16.56
C LEU A 159 -3.68 -6.91 15.94
N LEU A 160 -2.86 -7.64 15.18
CA LEU A 160 -3.27 -8.91 14.60
C LEU A 160 -3.35 -10.04 15.64
N GLN A 161 -2.51 -10.01 16.69
CA GLN A 161 -2.66 -10.89 17.85
C GLN A 161 -4.00 -10.64 18.56
N GLU A 162 -4.35 -9.38 18.81
CA GLU A 162 -5.63 -9.00 19.41
C GLU A 162 -6.82 -9.41 18.53
N ALA A 163 -6.72 -9.20 17.21
CA ALA A 163 -7.74 -9.63 16.26
C ALA A 163 -7.92 -11.17 16.27
N ALA A 164 -6.83 -11.93 16.38
CA ALA A 164 -6.88 -13.39 16.48
C ALA A 164 -7.51 -13.84 17.81
N ALA A 165 -7.10 -13.23 18.94
CA ALA A 165 -7.63 -13.55 20.27
C ALA A 165 -9.13 -13.22 20.41
N SER A 166 -9.60 -12.18 19.72
CA SER A 166 -11.02 -11.79 19.67
C SER A 166 -11.85 -12.56 18.63
N GLY A 167 -11.25 -13.47 17.86
CA GLY A 167 -11.94 -14.23 16.81
C GLY A 167 -12.33 -13.40 15.59
N THR A 168 -11.78 -12.19 15.42
CA THR A 168 -12.06 -11.28 14.30
C THR A 168 -11.04 -11.38 13.17
N ALA A 169 -9.95 -12.14 13.37
CA ALA A 169 -8.95 -12.38 12.34
C ALA A 169 -9.45 -13.36 11.26
N ASP A 170 -9.41 -12.91 10.01
CA ASP A 170 -9.68 -13.71 8.83
C ASP A 170 -8.36 -14.19 8.17
N ALA A 171 -8.46 -14.91 7.05
CA ALA A 171 -7.30 -15.53 6.42
C ALA A 171 -6.14 -14.54 6.10
N PRO A 172 -6.37 -13.33 5.56
CA PRO A 172 -5.32 -12.33 5.41
C PRO A 172 -4.65 -11.94 6.74
N ALA A 173 -5.44 -11.66 7.79
CA ALA A 173 -4.92 -11.27 9.10
C ALA A 173 -4.06 -12.38 9.71
N LEU A 174 -4.54 -13.62 9.67
CA LEU A 174 -3.81 -14.78 10.15
C LEU A 174 -2.55 -15.06 9.31
N ALA A 175 -2.58 -14.84 7.99
CA ALA A 175 -1.41 -15.00 7.15
C ALA A 175 -0.28 -14.04 7.54
N TYR A 176 -0.59 -12.75 7.79
CA TYR A 176 0.40 -11.78 8.28
C TYR A 176 0.89 -12.14 9.68
N LEU A 177 -0.02 -12.55 10.58
CA LEU A 177 0.35 -12.95 11.93
C LEU A 177 1.30 -14.17 11.92
N ALA A 178 1.01 -15.18 11.10
CA ALA A 178 1.87 -16.35 10.95
C ALA A 178 3.24 -15.98 10.37
N GLU A 179 3.28 -15.05 9.40
CA GLU A 179 4.55 -14.54 8.86
C GLU A 179 5.37 -13.79 9.91
N PHE A 180 4.72 -13.03 10.79
CA PHE A 180 5.38 -12.37 11.90
C PHE A 180 5.97 -13.35 12.92
N TYR A 181 5.27 -14.44 13.24
CA TYR A 181 5.83 -15.51 14.08
C TYR A 181 6.98 -16.24 13.38
N ARG A 182 6.83 -16.56 12.09
CA ARG A 182 7.88 -17.19 11.28
C ARG A 182 9.15 -16.33 11.23
N GLY A 183 9.02 -15.01 11.03
CA GLY A 183 10.13 -14.06 11.04
C GLY A 183 10.86 -14.00 12.40
N ARG A 184 10.14 -14.26 13.49
CA ARG A 184 10.69 -14.41 14.85
C ARG A 184 11.22 -15.81 15.15
N LYS A 185 11.18 -16.73 14.18
CA LYS A 185 11.54 -18.15 14.32
C LYS A 185 10.69 -18.90 15.36
N ASP A 186 9.47 -18.42 15.58
CA ASP A 186 8.50 -19.02 16.48
C ASP A 186 7.58 -19.95 15.68
N ASP A 187 8.14 -21.07 15.27
CA ASP A 187 7.45 -22.07 14.44
C ASP A 187 6.27 -22.72 15.19
N ALA A 188 6.34 -22.75 16.53
CA ALA A 188 5.29 -23.28 17.40
C ALA A 188 3.98 -22.50 17.27
N HIS A 189 4.05 -21.17 17.13
CA HIS A 189 2.88 -20.34 16.84
C HIS A 189 2.60 -20.22 15.34
N ALA A 190 3.64 -20.12 14.49
CA ALA A 190 3.45 -19.86 13.07
C ALA A 190 2.68 -20.98 12.35
N LEU A 191 3.07 -22.25 12.55
CA LEU A 191 2.48 -23.37 11.83
C LEU A 191 0.95 -23.52 12.06
N PRO A 192 0.43 -23.59 13.30
CA PRO A 192 -1.01 -23.71 13.52
C PRO A 192 -1.81 -22.51 12.97
N ILE A 193 -1.22 -21.31 13.00
CA ILE A 193 -1.86 -20.11 12.42
C ILE A 193 -1.87 -20.20 10.90
N TYR A 194 -0.81 -20.67 10.25
CA TYR A 194 -0.80 -20.94 8.81
C TYR A 194 -1.85 -21.99 8.41
N GLU A 195 -1.99 -23.07 9.19
CA GLU A 195 -3.02 -24.08 8.96
C GLU A 195 -4.44 -23.52 9.13
N GLN A 196 -4.66 -22.66 10.12
CA GLN A 196 -5.93 -21.96 10.29
C GLN A 196 -6.21 -21.02 9.11
N ALA A 197 -5.24 -20.21 8.68
CA ALA A 197 -5.37 -19.33 7.53
C ALA A 197 -5.69 -20.10 6.25
N TRP A 198 -5.06 -21.26 6.05
CA TRP A 198 -5.31 -22.15 4.91
C TRP A 198 -6.70 -22.78 4.93
N ARG A 199 -7.19 -23.18 6.10
CA ARG A 199 -8.57 -23.70 6.25
C ARG A 199 -9.63 -22.64 5.92
N LEU A 200 -9.36 -21.38 6.27
CA LEU A 200 -10.27 -20.26 5.95
C LEU A 200 -10.22 -19.86 4.48
N ASP A 201 -9.03 -19.85 3.87
CA ASP A 201 -8.85 -19.50 2.47
C ASP A 201 -7.72 -20.35 1.84
N PRO A 202 -8.07 -21.49 1.19
CA PRO A 202 -7.09 -22.37 0.57
C PRO A 202 -6.51 -21.82 -0.73
N THR A 203 -6.99 -20.65 -1.18
CA THR A 203 -6.55 -19.99 -2.42
C THR A 203 -5.43 -18.98 -2.19
N ARG A 204 -4.97 -18.78 -0.95
CA ARG A 204 -3.81 -17.91 -0.67
C ARG A 204 -2.51 -18.65 -0.97
N SER A 205 -1.99 -18.50 -2.19
CA SER A 205 -0.76 -19.17 -2.63
C SER A 205 0.44 -18.95 -1.70
N ALA A 206 0.55 -17.78 -1.06
CA ALA A 206 1.61 -17.48 -0.09
C ALA A 206 1.53 -18.36 1.17
N VAL A 207 0.33 -18.56 1.72
CA VAL A 207 0.09 -19.45 2.87
C VAL A 207 0.38 -20.90 2.50
N VAL A 208 -0.14 -21.36 1.35
CA VAL A 208 0.10 -22.71 0.84
C VAL A 208 1.60 -22.95 0.62
N ALA A 209 2.32 -21.96 0.08
CA ALA A 209 3.76 -22.04 -0.11
C ALA A 209 4.54 -22.10 1.21
N ALA A 210 4.12 -21.33 2.23
CA ALA A 210 4.71 -21.36 3.56
C ALA A 210 4.51 -22.72 4.25
N LEU A 211 3.31 -23.31 4.14
CA LEU A 211 3.07 -24.68 4.61
C LEU A 211 3.99 -25.69 3.91
N GLY A 212 4.20 -25.57 2.59
CA GLY A 212 5.18 -26.39 1.87
C GLY A 212 6.62 -26.23 2.40
N ALA A 213 7.01 -25.00 2.78
CA ALA A 213 8.31 -24.75 3.39
C ALA A 213 8.45 -25.42 4.76
N TYR A 214 7.41 -25.40 5.60
CA TYR A 214 7.39 -26.15 6.85
C TYR A 214 7.52 -27.65 6.63
N GLN A 215 6.80 -28.21 5.66
CA GLN A 215 6.92 -29.65 5.34
C GLN A 215 8.35 -30.01 4.88
N MET A 216 9.00 -29.14 4.11
CA MET A 216 10.40 -29.31 3.70
C MET A 216 11.35 -29.27 4.92
N GLN A 217 11.13 -28.34 5.85
CA GLN A 217 11.92 -28.16 7.07
C GLN A 217 11.83 -29.39 7.99
N TYR A 218 10.64 -29.99 8.13
CA TYR A 218 10.43 -31.21 8.90
C TYR A 218 10.75 -32.51 8.14
N GLY A 219 11.28 -32.41 6.91
CA GLY A 219 11.73 -33.57 6.12
C GLY A 219 10.62 -34.31 5.36
N HIS A 220 9.37 -33.83 5.40
CA HIS A 220 8.24 -34.39 4.66
C HIS A 220 8.27 -33.94 3.19
N LEU A 221 9.29 -34.38 2.43
CA LEU A 221 9.57 -33.89 1.08
C LEU A 221 8.41 -34.04 0.10
N GLU A 222 7.70 -35.18 0.10
CA GLU A 222 6.53 -35.38 -0.78
C GLU A 222 5.37 -34.43 -0.44
N GLN A 223 5.17 -34.11 0.84
CA GLN A 223 4.16 -33.15 1.25
C GLN A 223 4.53 -31.73 0.82
N ALA A 224 5.80 -31.35 0.97
CA ALA A 224 6.31 -30.07 0.48
C ALA A 224 6.04 -29.88 -1.01
N ILE A 225 6.33 -30.92 -1.81
CA ILE A 225 6.09 -30.93 -3.26
C ILE A 225 4.61 -30.76 -3.60
N ARG A 226 3.71 -31.44 -2.88
CA ARG A 226 2.26 -31.27 -3.07
C ARG A 226 1.81 -29.84 -2.78
N PHE A 227 2.20 -29.28 -1.64
CA PHE A 227 1.86 -27.89 -1.29
C PHE A 227 2.42 -26.88 -2.30
N TRP A 228 3.67 -27.02 -2.73
CA TRP A 228 4.23 -26.09 -3.71
C TRP A 228 3.61 -26.21 -5.10
N ASN A 229 3.25 -27.42 -5.54
CA ASN A 229 2.47 -27.60 -6.76
C ASN A 229 1.10 -26.92 -6.66
N GLN A 230 0.41 -27.05 -5.52
CA GLN A 230 -0.85 -26.34 -5.27
C GLN A 230 -0.66 -24.82 -5.29
N ALA A 231 0.38 -24.30 -4.63
CA ALA A 231 0.69 -22.87 -4.62
C ALA A 231 0.97 -22.33 -6.04
N LEU A 232 1.66 -23.11 -6.87
CA LEU A 232 1.96 -22.75 -8.27
C LEU A 232 0.77 -22.90 -9.21
N ALA A 233 -0.19 -23.77 -8.90
CA ALA A 233 -1.46 -23.86 -9.62
C ALA A 233 -2.32 -22.60 -9.39
N ILE A 234 -2.25 -22.04 -8.18
CA ILE A 234 -2.93 -20.77 -7.83
C ILE A 234 -2.18 -19.57 -8.41
N ASN A 235 -0.86 -19.51 -8.20
CA ASN A 235 -0.01 -18.43 -8.69
C ASN A 235 1.26 -18.98 -9.38
N PRO A 236 1.26 -19.07 -10.72
CA PRO A 236 2.37 -19.61 -11.49
C PRO A 236 3.67 -18.77 -11.44
N THR A 237 3.62 -17.51 -10.97
CA THR A 237 4.76 -16.57 -11.03
C THR A 237 5.64 -16.61 -9.77
N LEU A 238 5.36 -17.50 -8.82
CA LEU A 238 6.15 -17.64 -7.59
C LEU A 238 7.52 -18.29 -7.84
N LEU A 239 8.48 -17.50 -8.30
CA LEU A 239 9.82 -17.98 -8.71
C LEU A 239 10.58 -18.71 -7.59
N LEU A 240 10.55 -18.18 -6.36
CA LEU A 240 11.18 -18.84 -5.21
C LEU A 240 10.52 -20.18 -4.88
N VAL A 241 9.20 -20.30 -5.06
CA VAL A 241 8.49 -21.58 -4.86
C VAL A 241 8.92 -22.61 -5.90
N ARG A 242 9.17 -22.21 -7.15
CA ARG A 242 9.73 -23.10 -8.19
C ARG A 242 11.12 -23.63 -7.80
N VAL A 243 12.00 -22.77 -7.27
CA VAL A 243 13.34 -23.18 -6.81
C VAL A 243 13.25 -24.14 -5.62
N ASN A 244 12.36 -23.86 -4.66
CA ASN A 244 12.13 -24.73 -3.51
C ASN A 244 11.58 -26.10 -3.96
N LEU A 245 10.61 -26.10 -4.88
CA LEU A 245 10.07 -27.32 -5.50
C LEU A 245 11.16 -28.12 -6.21
N ALA A 246 11.98 -27.48 -7.05
CA ALA A 246 13.09 -28.13 -7.72
C ALA A 246 14.09 -28.74 -6.73
N THR A 247 14.36 -28.05 -5.61
CA THR A 247 15.23 -28.57 -4.55
C THR A 247 14.65 -29.84 -3.91
N ALA A 248 13.35 -29.87 -3.58
CA ALA A 248 12.74 -31.08 -3.05
C ALA A 248 12.68 -32.22 -4.09
N LEU A 249 12.44 -31.90 -5.37
CA LEU A 249 12.49 -32.87 -6.46
C LEU A 249 13.88 -33.51 -6.59
N LEU A 250 14.95 -32.73 -6.49
CA LEU A 250 16.33 -33.27 -6.46
C LEU A 250 16.57 -34.18 -5.26
N ARG A 251 16.14 -33.76 -4.06
CA ARG A 251 16.28 -34.56 -2.82
C ARG A 251 15.50 -35.87 -2.85
N THR A 252 14.51 -35.98 -3.72
CA THR A 252 13.66 -37.17 -3.89
C THR A 252 13.99 -37.96 -5.17
N GLY A 253 15.13 -37.66 -5.82
CA GLY A 253 15.59 -38.41 -6.99
C GLY A 253 14.83 -38.15 -8.29
N ARG A 254 14.22 -36.96 -8.43
CA ARG A 254 13.46 -36.53 -9.62
C ARG A 254 14.15 -35.36 -10.36
N PRO A 255 15.38 -35.54 -10.87
CA PRO A 255 16.18 -34.45 -11.45
C PRO A 255 15.58 -33.86 -12.73
N ASP A 256 14.94 -34.67 -13.57
CA ASP A 256 14.32 -34.18 -14.82
C ASP A 256 13.16 -33.23 -14.53
N GLN A 257 12.32 -33.56 -13.54
CA GLN A 257 11.24 -32.69 -13.10
C GLN A 257 11.77 -31.40 -12.46
N ALA A 258 12.88 -31.49 -11.71
CA ALA A 258 13.54 -30.32 -11.15
C ALA A 258 14.05 -29.39 -12.26
N ARG A 259 14.73 -29.94 -13.27
CA ARG A 259 15.23 -29.20 -14.44
C ARG A 259 14.11 -28.48 -15.17
N ALA A 260 13.02 -29.19 -15.49
CA ALA A 260 11.85 -28.59 -16.14
C ALA A 260 11.21 -27.47 -15.28
N THR A 261 11.18 -27.66 -13.96
CA THR A 261 10.65 -26.65 -13.02
C THR A 261 11.49 -25.37 -13.01
N LEU A 262 12.82 -25.51 -13.04
CA LEU A 262 13.76 -24.39 -13.09
C LEU A 262 13.73 -23.67 -14.44
N GLN A 263 13.64 -24.42 -15.54
CA GLN A 263 13.46 -23.84 -16.88
C GLN A 263 12.20 -22.96 -16.94
N LYS A 264 11.07 -23.43 -16.40
CA LYS A 264 9.86 -22.59 -16.27
C LYS A 264 10.08 -21.33 -15.44
N ALA A 265 10.90 -21.38 -14.38
CA ALA A 265 11.22 -20.16 -13.62
C ALA A 265 11.99 -19.14 -14.49
N LEU A 266 12.88 -19.63 -15.36
CA LEU A 266 13.65 -18.81 -16.30
C LEU A 266 12.83 -18.32 -17.50
N GLU A 267 11.76 -19.02 -17.89
CA GLU A 267 10.78 -18.51 -18.86
C GLU A 267 10.07 -17.24 -18.32
N PHE A 268 9.74 -17.21 -17.02
CA PHE A 268 9.14 -16.03 -16.39
C PHE A 268 10.17 -14.92 -16.12
N ASN A 269 11.38 -15.28 -15.71
CA ASN A 269 12.46 -14.33 -15.47
C ASN A 269 13.81 -14.95 -15.89
N PRO A 270 14.31 -14.62 -17.10
CA PRO A 270 15.56 -15.18 -17.63
C PRO A 270 16.81 -14.89 -16.78
N THR A 271 16.77 -13.85 -15.95
CA THR A 271 17.88 -13.43 -15.08
C THR A 271 17.69 -13.83 -13.62
N PHE A 272 16.72 -14.71 -13.32
CA PHE A 272 16.49 -15.16 -11.95
C PHE A 272 17.62 -16.08 -11.46
N GLU A 273 18.59 -15.47 -10.78
CA GLU A 273 19.85 -16.11 -10.41
C GLU A 273 19.70 -17.41 -9.60
N PRO A 274 18.80 -17.52 -8.59
CA PRO A 274 18.64 -18.77 -7.84
C PRO A 274 18.27 -19.97 -8.72
N ALA A 275 17.52 -19.75 -9.81
CA ALA A 275 17.19 -20.82 -10.74
C ALA A 275 18.36 -21.19 -11.66
N ARG A 276 19.14 -20.21 -12.14
CA ARG A 276 20.33 -20.43 -12.97
C ARG A 276 21.41 -21.20 -12.21
N GLU A 277 21.69 -20.78 -10.98
CA GLU A 277 22.67 -21.44 -10.11
C GLU A 277 22.31 -22.90 -9.85
N LEU A 278 21.05 -23.17 -9.49
CA LEU A 278 20.61 -24.53 -9.21
C LEU A 278 20.62 -25.40 -10.48
N LEU A 279 20.23 -24.85 -11.63
CA LEU A 279 20.25 -25.56 -12.91
C LEU A 279 21.69 -25.97 -13.31
N ASN A 280 22.64 -25.04 -13.20
CA ASN A 280 24.06 -25.30 -13.49
C ASN A 280 24.62 -26.42 -12.60
N ARG A 281 24.32 -26.38 -11.29
CA ARG A 281 24.75 -27.43 -10.35
C ARG A 281 24.19 -28.82 -10.68
N THR A 282 23.01 -28.88 -11.31
CA THR A 282 22.37 -30.14 -11.75
C THR A 282 22.82 -30.62 -13.13
N ALA A 283 23.54 -29.79 -13.89
CA ALA A 283 24.09 -30.16 -15.20
C ALA A 283 25.54 -30.69 -15.09
N SER A 284 26.27 -30.30 -14.03
CA SER A 284 27.66 -30.70 -13.80
C SER A 284 27.86 -32.02 -13.04
N LYS A 285 26.79 -32.82 -12.86
CA LYS A 285 26.81 -34.15 -12.23
C LYS A 285 26.20 -35.16 -13.18
#